data_AF-A0A124FPM6-F1
#
_entry.id   AF-A0A124FPM6-F1
#
_cell.length_a   1.000
_cell.length_b   1.000
_cell.length_c   1.000
_cell.angle_alpha   90.00
_cell.angle_beta   90.00
_cell.angle_gamma   90.00
#
_symmetry.space_group_name_H-M   'P 1'
#
loop_
_entity.id
_entity.type
_entity.pdbx_description
1 polymer ?
#
loop_
_entity_poly.entity_id
_entity_poly.type
_entity_poly.pdbx_seq_one_letter_code
_entity_poly.pdbx_strand_id
1 'polypeptide(L)'
;MVNEDFKQVMSEWEGWKSFLGQAVEFADELGIGRERILSLAQQAGDLLAENVNPGNPEQKTVKELWSAADEGERHILADLMVRLVSNSEALNISTTTAFLALNAPDLAV
;
A
#
# COMPACT_ATOMS: atom_id res chain seq x y z
N MET A 1 7.80 23.93 4.14
CA MET A 1 7.32 23.53 2.80
C MET A 1 7.34 22.00 2.70
N VAL A 2 6.47 21.29 3.42
CA VAL A 2 6.41 19.80 3.37
C VAL A 2 5.01 19.32 2.93
N ASN A 3 4.11 20.24 2.58
CA ASN A 3 2.67 19.96 2.50
C ASN A 3 2.13 19.81 1.07
N GLU A 4 2.92 20.15 0.03
CA GLU A 4 2.51 19.97 -1.37
C GLU A 4 3.04 18.67 -1.97
N ASP A 5 4.31 18.31 -1.69
CA ASP A 5 4.92 17.06 -2.20
C ASP A 5 4.14 15.82 -1.73
N PHE A 6 3.70 15.80 -0.46
CA PHE A 6 2.88 14.71 0.07
C PHE A 6 1.54 14.59 -0.65
N LYS A 7 0.89 15.71 -0.98
CA LYS A 7 -0.38 15.70 -1.74
C LYS A 7 -0.17 15.21 -3.16
N GLN A 8 0.94 15.55 -3.79
CA GLN A 8 1.27 15.10 -5.13
C GLN A 8 1.58 13.59 -5.16
N VAL A 9 2.37 13.09 -4.21
CA VAL A 9 2.63 11.64 -4.07
C VAL A 9 1.33 10.87 -3.76
N MET A 10 0.43 11.43 -2.95
CA MET A 10 -0.89 10.84 -2.71
C MET A 10 -1.84 10.93 -3.91
N SER A 11 -1.60 11.86 -4.85
CA SER A 11 -2.33 11.95 -6.11
C SER A 11 -1.88 10.90 -7.15
N GLU A 12 -0.75 10.23 -6.90
CA GLU A 12 -0.19 9.20 -7.75
C GLU A 12 -0.42 7.81 -7.15
N TRP A 13 -0.98 6.89 -7.93
CA TRP A 13 -1.35 5.54 -7.47
C TRP A 13 -0.16 4.76 -6.90
N GLU A 14 1.00 4.90 -7.56
CA GLU A 14 2.24 4.29 -7.11
C GLU A 14 2.75 4.91 -5.80
N GLY A 15 2.58 6.22 -5.62
CA GLY A 15 2.92 6.91 -4.38
C GLY A 15 2.04 6.46 -3.20
N TRP A 16 0.75 6.26 -3.46
CA TRP A 16 -0.18 5.70 -2.47
C TRP A 16 0.20 4.29 -2.03
N LYS A 17 0.53 3.40 -2.98
CA LYS A 17 1.02 2.04 -2.68
C LYS A 17 2.34 2.07 -1.92
N SER A 18 3.29 2.89 -2.35
CA SER A 18 4.60 3.01 -1.70
C SER A 18 4.49 3.51 -0.26
N PHE A 19 3.61 4.49 0.00
CA PHE A 19 3.34 4.99 1.35
C PHE A 19 2.76 3.91 2.26
N LEU A 20 1.79 3.14 1.75
CA LEU A 20 1.20 2.06 2.54
C LEU A 20 2.16 0.91 2.78
N GLY A 21 2.99 0.57 1.79
CA GLY A 21 4.03 -0.45 1.94
C GLY A 21 5.00 -0.08 3.07
N GLN A 22 5.55 1.13 3.00
CA GLN A 22 6.44 1.67 4.03
C GLN A 22 5.76 1.76 5.41
N ALA A 23 4.49 2.16 5.47
CA ALA A 23 3.75 2.23 6.72
C ALA A 23 3.51 0.84 7.34
N VAL A 24 3.31 -0.19 6.51
CA VAL A 24 3.15 -1.58 6.94
C VAL A 24 4.48 -2.15 7.42
N GLU A 25 5.55 -2.00 6.63
CA GLU A 25 6.90 -2.46 6.96
C GLU A 25 7.38 -1.83 8.28
N PHE A 26 7.26 -0.51 8.40
CA PHE A 26 7.62 0.23 9.61
C PHE A 26 6.81 -0.22 10.84
N ALA A 27 5.54 -0.59 10.66
CA ALA A 27 4.71 -1.06 11.75
C ALA A 27 5.05 -2.49 12.18
N ASP A 28 5.41 -3.36 11.25
CA ASP A 28 5.87 -4.73 11.54
C ASP A 28 7.22 -4.69 12.30
N GLU A 29 8.16 -3.87 11.83
CA GLU A 29 9.48 -3.69 12.45
C GLU A 29 9.40 -3.15 13.89
N LEU A 30 8.46 -2.24 14.16
CA LEU A 30 8.30 -1.61 15.46
C LEU A 30 7.31 -2.32 16.40
N GLY A 31 6.69 -3.42 15.96
CA GLY A 31 5.64 -4.10 16.70
C GLY A 31 4.41 -3.22 16.95
N ILE A 32 4.17 -2.23 16.09
CA ILE A 32 3.00 -1.36 16.14
C ILE A 32 1.79 -2.20 15.75
N GLY A 33 0.74 -2.13 16.59
CA GLY A 33 -0.48 -2.90 16.37
C GLY A 33 -1.12 -2.60 15.00
N ARG A 34 -1.59 -3.66 14.33
CA ARG A 34 -2.25 -3.64 13.01
C ARG A 34 -3.36 -2.60 12.89
N GLU A 35 -4.07 -2.29 13.98
CA GLU A 35 -5.11 -1.25 13.99
C GLU A 35 -4.60 0.13 13.58
N ARG A 36 -3.34 0.47 13.94
CA ARG A 36 -2.78 1.77 13.57
C ARG A 36 -2.47 1.85 12.07
N ILE A 37 -2.05 0.74 11.47
CA ILE A 37 -1.86 0.61 10.02
C ILE A 37 -3.21 0.78 9.31
N LEU A 38 -4.26 0.12 9.81
CA LEU A 38 -5.60 0.22 9.24
C LEU A 38 -6.14 1.66 9.30
N SER A 39 -5.91 2.37 10.41
CA SER A 39 -6.27 3.77 10.54
C SER A 39 -5.53 4.67 9.55
N LEU A 40 -4.24 4.39 9.28
CA LEU A 40 -3.47 5.11 8.26
C LEU A 40 -3.97 4.80 6.84
N ALA A 41 -4.32 3.54 6.57
CA ALA A 41 -4.88 3.11 5.30
C ALA A 41 -6.26 3.74 5.02
N GLN A 42 -7.10 3.88 6.06
CA GLN A 42 -8.37 4.61 5.96
C GLN A 42 -8.15 6.08 5.62
N GLN A 43 -7.25 6.77 6.33
CA GLN A 43 -6.92 8.16 6.02
C GLN A 43 -6.36 8.33 4.61
N ALA A 44 -5.52 7.40 4.16
CA ALA A 44 -4.99 7.40 2.80
C ALA A 44 -6.10 7.18 1.75
N GLY A 45 -7.10 6.33 2.05
CA GLY A 45 -8.27 6.13 1.18
C GLY A 45 -9.18 7.35 1.11
N ASP A 46 -9.42 8.01 2.24
CA ASP A 46 -10.21 9.25 2.30
C ASP A 46 -9.55 10.39 1.50
N LEU A 47 -8.23 10.54 1.65
CA LEU A 47 -7.45 11.52 0.87
C LEU A 47 -7.54 11.24 -0.64
N LEU A 48 -7.49 9.97 -1.04
CA LEU A 48 -7.63 9.54 -2.42
C LEU A 48 -9.03 9.89 -2.97
N ALA A 49 -10.08 9.59 -2.22
CA ALA A 49 -11.46 9.84 -2.62
C ALA A 49 -11.74 11.35 -2.79
N GLU A 50 -11.28 12.17 -1.84
CA GLU A 50 -11.55 13.61 -1.81
C GLU A 50 -10.73 14.41 -2.83
N ASN A 51 -9.44 14.10 -3.00
CA ASN A 51 -8.49 15.03 -3.65
C ASN A 51 -7.95 14.54 -4.99
N VAL A 52 -8.19 13.29 -5.39
CA VAL A 52 -7.61 12.74 -6.62
C VAL A 52 -8.58 12.90 -7.79
N ASN A 53 -8.13 13.64 -8.79
CA ASN A 53 -8.68 13.57 -10.14
C ASN A 53 -8.07 12.32 -10.79
N PRO A 54 -8.84 11.27 -11.10
CA PRO A 54 -8.26 10.00 -11.52
C PRO A 54 -7.42 10.17 -12.79
N GLY A 55 -6.10 10.03 -12.63
CA GLY A 55 -5.15 10.08 -13.74
C GLY A 55 -5.07 8.76 -14.50
N ASN A 56 -5.55 7.67 -13.89
CA ASN A 56 -5.61 6.33 -14.47
C ASN A 56 -6.89 5.56 -14.06
N PRO A 57 -7.23 4.46 -14.76
CA PRO A 57 -8.43 3.65 -14.47
C PRO A 57 -8.45 3.00 -13.08
N GLU A 58 -7.28 2.65 -12.53
CA GLU A 58 -7.15 2.00 -11.22
C GLU A 58 -7.58 2.94 -10.08
N GLN A 59 -7.08 4.18 -10.10
CA GLN A 59 -7.48 5.24 -9.17
C GLN A 59 -8.98 5.53 -9.26
N LYS A 60 -9.52 5.58 -10.49
CA LYS A 60 -10.95 5.79 -10.72
C LYS A 60 -11.77 4.67 -10.05
N THR A 61 -11.36 3.42 -10.24
CA THR A 61 -12.04 2.25 -9.68
C THR A 61 -12.03 2.29 -8.15
N VAL A 62 -10.87 2.56 -7.54
CA VAL A 62 -10.76 2.64 -6.07
C VAL A 62 -11.60 3.79 -5.52
N LYS A 63 -11.59 4.95 -6.18
CA LYS A 63 -12.41 6.10 -5.78
C LYS A 63 -13.91 5.81 -5.87
N GLU A 64 -14.37 5.15 -6.93
CA GLU A 64 -15.77 4.74 -7.08
C GLU A 64 -16.19 3.73 -6.01
N LEU A 65 -15.35 2.72 -5.74
CA LEU A 65 -15.58 1.74 -4.67
C LEU A 65 -15.62 2.41 -3.29
N TRP A 66 -14.67 3.31 -3.00
CA TRP A 66 -14.60 4.03 -1.73
C TRP A 66 -15.81 4.94 -1.50
N SER A 67 -16.28 5.59 -2.58
CA SER A 67 -17.44 6.49 -2.53
C SER A 67 -18.76 5.73 -2.36
N ALA A 68 -18.86 4.52 -2.90
CA ALA A 68 -20.02 3.65 -2.77
C ALA A 68 -20.08 2.91 -1.41
N ALA A 69 -18.93 2.74 -0.75
CA ALA A 69 -18.79 2.02 0.50
C ALA A 69 -19.25 2.83 1.73
N ASP A 70 -19.88 2.14 2.68
CA ASP A 70 -20.09 2.64 4.05
C ASP A 70 -18.81 2.57 4.91
N GLU A 71 -18.88 3.00 6.17
CA GLU A 71 -17.72 3.05 7.07
C GLU A 71 -17.07 1.67 7.31
N GLY A 72 -17.89 0.61 7.46
CA GLY A 72 -17.40 -0.74 7.65
C GLY A 72 -16.79 -1.31 6.36
N GLU A 73 -17.42 -1.05 5.23
CA GLU A 73 -16.92 -1.45 3.91
C GLU A 73 -15.62 -0.73 3.55
N ARG A 74 -15.46 0.55 3.89
CA ARG A 74 -14.19 1.28 3.75
C ARG A 74 -13.09 0.68 4.61
N HIS A 75 -13.41 0.22 5.81
CA HIS A 75 -12.45 -0.49 6.67
C HIS A 75 -11.97 -1.79 6.03
N ILE A 76 -12.89 -2.58 5.47
CA ILE A 76 -12.56 -3.82 4.74
C ILE A 76 -11.71 -3.50 3.51
N LEU A 77 -12.10 -2.48 2.75
CA LEU A 77 -11.39 -2.04 1.55
C LEU A 77 -9.97 -1.56 1.89
N ALA A 78 -9.78 -0.83 2.99
CA ALA A 78 -8.47 -0.45 3.50
C ALA A 78 -7.61 -1.67 3.87
N ASP A 79 -8.16 -2.64 4.59
CA ASP A 79 -7.47 -3.89 4.96
C ASP A 79 -7.04 -4.69 3.71
N LEU A 80 -7.92 -4.80 2.71
CA LEU A 80 -7.60 -5.46 1.45
C LEU A 80 -6.46 -4.76 0.70
N MET A 81 -6.46 -3.44 0.66
CA MET A 81 -5.40 -2.69 -0.01
C MET A 81 -4.06 -2.75 0.74
N VAL A 82 -4.07 -2.79 2.07
CA VAL A 82 -2.87 -3.07 2.88
C VAL A 82 -2.30 -4.43 2.51
N ARG A 83 -3.13 -5.49 2.50
CA ARG A 83 -2.69 -6.84 2.12
C ARG A 83 -2.20 -6.92 0.67
N LEU A 84 -2.82 -6.18 -0.23
CA LEU A 84 -2.42 -6.11 -1.64
C LEU A 84 -0.97 -5.60 -1.76
N VAL A 85 -0.63 -4.53 -1.04
CA VAL A 85 0.70 -3.93 -1.06
C VAL A 85 1.73 -4.86 -0.41
N SER A 86 1.41 -5.44 0.76
CA SER A 86 2.30 -6.39 1.44
C SER A 86 2.61 -7.62 0.58
N ASN A 87 1.61 -8.16 -0.13
CA ASN A 87 1.81 -9.29 -1.04
C ASN A 87 2.56 -8.89 -2.31
N SER A 88 2.38 -7.67 -2.80
CA SER A 88 3.12 -7.15 -3.96
C SER A 88 4.61 -7.04 -3.67
N GLU A 89 5.01 -6.69 -2.43
CA GLU A 89 6.42 -6.68 -2.04
C GLU A 89 6.97 -8.09 -1.80
N ALA A 90 6.17 -8.99 -1.21
CA ALA A 90 6.58 -10.39 -1.00
C ALA A 90 6.95 -11.12 -2.31
N LEU A 91 6.36 -10.74 -3.45
CA LEU A 91 6.70 -11.29 -4.77
C LEU A 91 8.06 -10.80 -5.30
N ASN A 92 8.58 -9.66 -4.83
CA ASN A 92 9.90 -9.17 -5.23
C ASN A 92 11.03 -9.82 -4.42
N ILE A 93 10.81 -10.11 -3.13
CA ILE A 93 11.81 -10.78 -2.29
C ILE A 93 11.92 -12.27 -2.67
N SER A 94 10.79 -12.94 -2.95
CA SER A 94 10.80 -14.36 -3.31
C SER A 94 11.48 -14.62 -4.66
N THR A 95 11.30 -13.74 -5.66
CA THR A 95 11.85 -13.98 -7.01
C THR A 95 13.37 -13.77 -7.04
N THR A 96 13.91 -12.76 -6.36
CA THR A 96 15.37 -12.54 -6.29
C THR A 96 16.04 -13.62 -5.44
N THR A 97 15.47 -13.99 -4.29
CA THR A 97 16.03 -15.07 -3.47
C THR A 97 15.92 -16.44 -4.15
N ALA A 98 14.81 -16.74 -4.84
CA ALA A 98 14.67 -17.98 -5.59
C ALA A 98 15.62 -18.03 -6.81
N PHE A 99 15.83 -16.91 -7.51
CA PHE A 99 16.78 -16.85 -8.63
C PHE A 99 18.24 -17.01 -8.16
N LEU A 100 18.61 -16.42 -7.02
CA LEU A 100 19.93 -16.61 -6.41
C LEU A 100 20.10 -18.04 -5.85
N ALA A 101 19.08 -18.61 -5.22
CA ALA A 101 19.12 -19.97 -4.68
C ALA A 101 19.17 -21.06 -5.77
N LEU A 102 18.54 -20.84 -6.93
CA LEU A 102 18.58 -21.77 -8.06
C LEU A 102 19.90 -21.69 -8.86
N ASN A 103 20.64 -20.58 -8.77
CA ASN A 103 21.89 -20.35 -9.54
C ASN A 103 23.17 -20.31 -8.69
N ALA A 104 23.11 -20.53 -7.36
CA ALA A 104 24.27 -20.55 -6.48
C ALA A 104 24.45 -21.91 -5.78
N PRO A 105 24.91 -22.96 -6.49
CA PRO A 105 25.19 -24.26 -5.87
C PRO A 105 26.36 -24.25 -4.86
N ASP A 106 27.17 -23.18 -4.81
CA ASP A 106 28.42 -23.12 -4.04
C ASP A 106 28.37 -22.33 -2.71
N LEU A 107 27.21 -21.83 -2.26
CA LEU A 107 27.09 -21.11 -0.98
C LEU A 107 26.56 -21.96 0.18
N ALA A 108 26.48 -23.28 0.02
CA ALA A 108 26.28 -24.21 1.12
C ALA A 108 27.64 -24.63 1.71
N VAL A 109 28.23 -23.76 2.53
CA VAL A 109 29.29 -24.12 3.49
C VAL A 109 28.83 -23.76 4.89
#